data_AF-A0A2X3IJW0-F1
#
_entry.id   AF-A0A2X3IJW0-F1
#
_cell.length_a   1.000
_cell.length_b   1.000
_cell.length_c   1.000
_cell.angle_alpha   90.00
_cell.angle_beta   90.00
_cell.angle_gamma   90.00
#
_symmetry.space_group_name_H-M   'P 1'
#
loop_
_entity.id
_entity.type
_entity.pdbx_description
1 polymer ?
#
loop_
_entity_poly.entity_id
_entity_poly.type
_entity_poly.pdbx_seq_one_letter_code
_entity_poly.pdbx_strand_id
1 'polypeptide(L)'
;MKIRSQIGMVLNLDKCIGCHTCSVTCKNVWTSREGTEYAWFNNVETKPGLGYPTDWENQEKWKGGWIRKINGKLQPRMGNRAMLLGKIFANPHLPGIDDYYEPFDYDYQKPAYRAGRQQSAAGGSPSLADYRPANEQNRSRPELGKSCLAESLKNARRTRTSSICKRRCTASSKTPS
;
A
#
# COMPACT_ATOMS: atom_id res chain seq x y z
N MET A 1 3.86 -37.50 -2.98
CA MET A 1 4.25 -36.60 -1.86
C MET A 1 5.27 -35.59 -2.38
N LYS A 2 5.06 -34.28 -2.18
CA LYS A 2 5.98 -33.22 -2.65
C LYS A 2 6.43 -32.38 -1.46
N ILE A 3 7.64 -32.60 -0.97
CA ILE A 3 8.18 -31.88 0.19
C ILE A 3 8.53 -30.44 -0.22
N ARG A 4 8.06 -29.47 0.57
CA ARG A 4 8.35 -28.04 0.44
C ARG A 4 8.65 -27.49 1.83
N SER A 5 9.37 -26.37 1.88
CA SER A 5 9.69 -25.67 3.13
C SER A 5 9.22 -24.22 3.07
N GLN A 6 8.73 -23.68 4.19
CA GLN A 6 8.25 -22.32 4.35
C GLN A 6 8.65 -21.80 5.73
N ILE A 7 9.01 -20.53 5.82
CA ILE A 7 9.27 -19.85 7.09
C ILE A 7 7.92 -19.37 7.63
N GLY A 8 7.51 -19.89 8.78
CA GLY A 8 6.31 -19.44 9.50
C GLY A 8 6.63 -18.33 10.50
N MET A 9 5.61 -17.63 10.97
CA MET A 9 5.72 -16.60 12.00
C MET A 9 4.65 -16.85 13.06
N VAL A 10 5.00 -16.63 14.33
CA VAL A 10 4.08 -16.71 15.47
C VAL A 10 4.13 -15.39 16.22
N LEU A 11 2.96 -14.81 16.47
CA LEU A 11 2.80 -13.60 17.27
C LEU A 11 2.10 -13.97 18.58
N ASN A 12 2.78 -13.74 19.71
CA ASN A 12 2.18 -13.94 21.02
C ASN A 12 1.39 -12.68 21.41
N LEU A 13 0.06 -12.81 21.43
CA LEU A 13 -0.85 -11.69 21.72
C LEU A 13 -0.79 -11.23 23.17
N ASP A 14 -0.38 -12.09 24.12
CA ASP A 14 -0.24 -11.71 25.54
C ASP A 14 0.95 -10.78 25.78
N LYS A 15 1.94 -10.81 24.87
CA LYS A 15 3.14 -9.95 24.93
C LYS A 15 3.03 -8.74 24.01
N CYS A 16 1.98 -8.62 23.22
CA CYS A 16 1.77 -7.48 22.35
C CYS A 16 1.26 -6.30 23.17
N ILE A 17 2.04 -5.23 23.23
CA ILE A 17 1.68 -4.00 23.96
C ILE A 17 1.09 -2.91 23.05
N GLY A 18 0.88 -3.20 21.78
CA GLY A 18 0.30 -2.23 20.84
C GLY A 18 1.17 -0.99 20.57
N CYS A 19 2.50 -1.09 20.66
CA CYS A 19 3.39 0.07 20.52
C CYS A 19 3.67 0.54 19.08
N HIS A 20 3.15 -0.16 18.06
CA HIS A 20 3.32 0.15 16.63
C HIS A 20 4.78 0.21 16.10
N THR A 21 5.79 -0.21 16.87
CA THR A 21 7.19 -0.21 16.41
C THR A 21 7.39 -1.06 15.16
N CYS A 22 6.72 -2.22 15.09
CA CYS A 22 6.77 -3.12 13.93
C CYS A 22 6.16 -2.51 12.65
N SER A 23 5.18 -1.60 12.80
CA SER A 23 4.57 -0.85 11.70
C SER A 23 5.50 0.24 11.18
N VAL A 24 6.06 1.05 12.08
CA VAL A 24 6.95 2.18 11.71
C VAL A 24 8.23 1.67 11.03
N THR A 25 8.83 0.62 11.56
CA THR A 25 10.01 0.00 10.96
C THR A 25 9.74 -0.51 9.54
N CYS A 26 8.60 -1.18 9.33
CA CYS A 26 8.20 -1.61 8.00
C CYS A 26 7.93 -0.42 7.05
N LYS A 27 7.28 0.63 7.55
CA LYS A 27 6.98 1.85 6.81
C LYS A 27 8.24 2.50 6.26
N ASN A 28 9.19 2.77 7.16
CA ASN A 28 10.45 3.45 6.84
C ASN A 28 11.29 2.70 5.80
N VAL A 29 11.28 1.37 5.87
CA VAL A 29 12.09 0.55 4.95
C VAL A 29 11.41 0.39 3.59
N TRP A 30 10.08 0.24 3.55
CA TRP A 30 9.40 -0.25 2.35
C TRP A 30 8.39 0.72 1.73
N THR A 31 7.63 1.47 2.52
CA THR A 31 6.43 2.23 2.06
C THR A 31 6.48 3.73 2.36
N SER A 32 7.68 4.33 2.43
CA SER A 32 7.89 5.79 2.52
C SER A 32 7.85 6.52 1.16
N ARG A 33 7.47 5.84 0.07
CA ARG A 33 7.42 6.45 -1.27
C ARG A 33 6.01 6.95 -1.56
N GLU A 34 5.93 7.99 -2.37
CA GLU A 34 4.67 8.51 -2.94
C GLU A 34 3.88 7.40 -3.65
N GLY A 35 2.56 7.41 -3.48
CA GLY A 35 1.62 6.35 -3.87
C GLY A 35 1.54 5.18 -2.88
N THR A 36 2.35 5.16 -1.82
CA THR A 36 2.34 4.11 -0.77
C THR A 36 2.35 4.68 0.64
N GLU A 37 2.23 5.98 0.80
CA GLU A 37 2.12 6.71 2.07
C GLU A 37 0.92 6.26 2.91
N TYR A 38 -0.19 5.90 2.28
CA TYR A 38 -1.35 5.34 2.98
C TYR A 38 -1.09 3.89 3.39
N ALA A 39 -0.25 3.15 2.65
CA ALA A 39 -0.06 1.72 2.83
C ALA A 39 0.81 1.35 4.05
N TRP A 40 0.23 0.55 4.95
CA TRP A 40 0.90 -0.11 6.07
C TRP A 40 0.91 -1.62 5.84
N PHE A 41 2.03 -2.18 5.37
CA PHE A 41 2.14 -3.63 5.16
C PHE A 41 2.12 -4.43 6.46
N ASN A 42 2.58 -3.81 7.55
CA ASN A 42 2.50 -4.35 8.90
C ASN A 42 1.73 -3.35 9.74
N ASN A 43 0.49 -3.65 10.09
CA ASN A 43 -0.38 -2.81 10.90
C ASN A 43 -0.73 -3.49 12.22
N VAL A 44 -1.01 -2.67 13.24
CA VAL A 44 -1.48 -3.13 14.54
C VAL A 44 -2.86 -2.51 14.75
N GLU A 45 -3.82 -3.33 15.18
CA GLU A 45 -5.22 -2.93 15.36
C GLU A 45 -5.67 -3.26 16.77
N THR A 46 -6.48 -2.37 17.35
CA THR A 46 -7.17 -2.63 18.62
C THR A 46 -8.45 -3.40 18.37
N LYS A 47 -8.71 -4.44 19.17
CA LYS A 47 -9.97 -5.18 19.17
C LYS A 47 -10.73 -4.91 20.49
N PRO A 48 -12.06 -4.72 20.47
CA PRO A 48 -12.93 -4.65 19.28
C PRO A 48 -12.73 -3.33 18.49
N GLY A 49 -12.76 -3.40 17.16
CA GLY A 49 -12.54 -2.25 16.29
C GLY A 49 -12.78 -2.58 14.81
N LEU A 50 -12.86 -1.55 13.97
CA LEU A 50 -13.16 -1.66 12.54
C LEU A 50 -11.98 -2.22 11.71
N GLY A 51 -10.75 -2.05 12.20
CA GLY A 51 -9.52 -2.47 11.53
C GLY A 51 -9.08 -1.56 10.39
N TYR A 52 -8.10 -2.01 9.62
CA TYR A 52 -7.50 -1.28 8.51
C TYR A 52 -7.32 -2.19 7.27
N PRO A 53 -7.98 -1.91 6.14
CA PRO A 53 -9.02 -0.90 5.91
C PRO A 53 -10.31 -1.17 6.71
N THR A 54 -11.20 -0.20 6.73
CA THR A 54 -12.44 -0.25 7.51
C THR A 54 -13.27 -1.48 7.18
N ASP A 55 -13.61 -2.25 8.22
CA ASP A 55 -14.44 -3.46 8.13
C ASP A 55 -13.83 -4.55 7.21
N TRP A 56 -12.50 -4.66 7.16
CA TRP A 56 -11.81 -5.62 6.28
C TRP A 56 -12.18 -7.10 6.55
N GLU A 57 -12.64 -7.42 7.75
CA GLU A 57 -13.09 -8.77 8.15
C GLU A 57 -14.40 -9.16 7.46
N ASN A 58 -15.23 -8.19 7.03
CA ASN A 58 -16.50 -8.41 6.36
C ASN A 58 -16.32 -8.90 4.91
N GLN A 59 -16.24 -10.23 4.77
CA GLN A 59 -16.08 -10.88 3.48
C GLN A 59 -17.37 -10.89 2.64
N GLU A 60 -18.49 -10.40 3.16
CA GLU A 60 -19.72 -10.17 2.38
C GLU A 60 -19.62 -8.85 1.62
N LYS A 61 -19.00 -7.81 2.20
CA LYS A 61 -18.64 -6.56 1.51
C LYS A 61 -17.48 -6.78 0.52
N TRP A 62 -16.34 -7.30 1.00
CA TRP A 62 -15.07 -7.30 0.25
C TRP A 62 -14.84 -8.49 -0.67
N LYS A 63 -15.63 -9.56 -0.54
CA LYS A 63 -15.55 -10.78 -1.37
C LYS A 63 -14.16 -11.43 -1.41
N GLY A 64 -13.39 -11.35 -0.32
CA GLY A 64 -12.10 -12.02 -0.16
C GLY A 64 -12.23 -13.53 0.12
N GLY A 65 -11.11 -14.24 -0.02
CA GLY A 65 -10.99 -15.66 0.29
C GLY A 65 -11.69 -16.62 -0.68
N TRP A 66 -11.98 -17.83 -0.19
CA TRP A 66 -12.51 -18.95 -0.96
C TRP A 66 -13.87 -19.40 -0.43
N ILE A 67 -14.71 -19.92 -1.32
CA ILE A 67 -15.96 -20.60 -1.00
C ILE A 67 -15.88 -22.06 -1.49
N ARG A 68 -16.44 -22.97 -0.70
CA ARG A 68 -16.60 -24.37 -1.07
C ARG A 68 -17.98 -24.56 -1.68
N LYS A 69 -18.03 -24.98 -2.94
CA LYS A 69 -19.30 -25.28 -3.62
C LYS A 69 -19.89 -26.61 -3.14
N ILE A 70 -21.18 -26.81 -3.42
CA ILE A 70 -21.90 -28.07 -3.17
C ILE A 70 -21.18 -29.26 -3.82
N ASN A 71 -20.58 -29.05 -5.01
CA ASN A 71 -19.79 -30.07 -5.72
C ASN A 71 -18.39 -30.33 -5.10
N GLY A 72 -18.10 -29.78 -3.92
CA GLY A 72 -16.84 -29.94 -3.21
C GLY A 72 -15.67 -29.12 -3.75
N LYS A 73 -15.80 -28.47 -4.91
CA LYS A 73 -14.71 -27.67 -5.50
C LYS A 73 -14.62 -26.29 -4.85
N LEU A 74 -13.39 -25.79 -4.71
CA LEU A 74 -13.12 -24.42 -4.25
C LEU A 74 -13.31 -23.42 -5.40
N GLN A 75 -13.91 -22.28 -5.10
CA GLN A 75 -13.98 -21.12 -5.98
C GLN A 75 -13.60 -19.86 -5.21
N PRO A 76 -12.91 -18.88 -5.80
CA PRO A 76 -12.77 -17.56 -5.20
C PRO A 76 -14.16 -16.96 -4.91
N ARG A 77 -14.31 -16.32 -3.75
CA ARG A 77 -15.57 -15.64 -3.39
C ARG A 77 -15.93 -14.54 -4.38
N MET A 78 -14.92 -13.92 -5.00
CA MET A 78 -15.07 -12.89 -6.03
C MET A 78 -15.73 -13.37 -7.33
N GLY A 79 -15.64 -14.67 -7.64
CA GLY A 79 -16.21 -15.28 -8.85
C GLY A 79 -15.35 -16.39 -9.47
N ASN A 80 -15.88 -17.04 -10.50
CA ASN A 80 -15.10 -17.95 -11.34
C ASN A 80 -14.18 -17.16 -12.29
N ARG A 81 -13.35 -17.85 -13.08
CA ARG A 81 -12.38 -17.21 -13.99
C ARG A 81 -13.04 -16.21 -14.96
N ALA A 82 -14.16 -16.57 -15.58
CA ALA A 82 -14.86 -15.70 -16.53
C ALA A 82 -15.47 -14.46 -15.84
N MET A 83 -16.08 -14.64 -14.67
CA MET A 83 -16.61 -13.53 -13.86
C MET A 83 -15.51 -12.57 -13.43
N LEU A 84 -14.33 -13.08 -13.08
CA LEU A 84 -13.21 -12.24 -12.64
C LEU A 84 -12.63 -11.43 -13.82
N LEU A 85 -12.57 -12.02 -15.02
CA LEU A 85 -12.19 -11.30 -16.24
C LEU A 85 -13.17 -10.16 -16.57
N GLY A 86 -14.48 -10.38 -16.38
CA GLY A 86 -15.49 -9.35 -16.58
C GLY A 86 -15.39 -8.15 -15.62
N LYS A 87 -14.68 -8.29 -14.49
CA LYS A 87 -14.49 -7.25 -13.46
C LYS A 87 -13.13 -6.53 -13.56
N ILE A 88 -12.32 -6.79 -14.60
CA ILE A 88 -10.98 -6.21 -14.71
C ILE A 88 -11.00 -4.69 -14.89
N PHE A 89 -11.94 -4.17 -15.69
CA PHE A 89 -11.95 -2.73 -16.03
C PHE A 89 -12.42 -1.84 -14.89
N ALA A 90 -13.30 -2.36 -14.04
CA ALA A 90 -13.77 -1.68 -12.84
C ALA A 90 -14.12 -2.76 -11.81
N ASN A 91 -13.29 -2.90 -10.78
CA ASN A 91 -13.55 -3.88 -9.72
C ASN A 91 -14.56 -3.29 -8.71
N PRO A 92 -15.79 -3.82 -8.61
CA PRO A 92 -16.82 -3.27 -7.72
C PRO A 92 -16.57 -3.52 -6.23
N HIS A 93 -15.60 -4.36 -5.87
CA HIS A 93 -15.29 -4.71 -4.49
C HIS A 93 -13.90 -4.21 -4.05
N LEU A 94 -13.31 -3.30 -4.82
CA LEU A 94 -12.02 -2.70 -4.47
C LEU A 94 -12.24 -1.65 -3.36
N PRO A 95 -11.51 -1.71 -2.23
CA PRO A 95 -11.56 -0.64 -1.22
C PRO A 95 -11.03 0.67 -1.81
N GLY A 96 -11.76 1.76 -1.57
CA GLY A 96 -11.35 3.11 -1.95
C GLY A 96 -10.33 3.68 -0.96
N ILE A 97 -9.80 4.87 -1.24
CA ILE A 97 -8.88 5.55 -0.33
C ILE A 97 -9.57 5.91 1.01
N ASP A 98 -10.86 6.25 0.94
CA ASP A 98 -11.68 6.59 2.11
C ASP A 98 -11.89 5.42 3.08
N ASP A 99 -11.83 4.18 2.58
CA ASP A 99 -11.89 3.00 3.46
C ASP A 99 -10.58 2.80 4.24
N TYR A 100 -9.47 3.38 3.78
CA TYR A 100 -8.19 3.42 4.49
C TYR A 100 -8.10 4.70 5.32
N TYR A 101 -7.46 5.73 4.77
CA TYR A 101 -7.44 7.10 5.21
C TYR A 101 -6.78 7.92 4.09
N GLU A 102 -7.16 9.19 4.00
CA GLU A 102 -6.42 10.12 3.17
C GLU A 102 -5.12 10.52 3.87
N PRO A 103 -3.94 10.23 3.29
CA PRO A 103 -2.67 10.58 3.89
C PRO A 103 -2.58 12.09 4.06
N PHE A 104 -2.11 12.55 5.20
CA PHE A 104 -2.06 13.97 5.53
C PHE A 104 -0.62 14.38 5.88
N ASP A 105 -0.30 15.65 5.66
CA ASP A 105 0.97 16.26 6.07
C ASP A 105 0.74 17.60 6.76
N TYR A 106 1.78 18.21 7.30
CA TYR A 106 1.73 19.52 7.94
C TYR A 106 2.61 20.53 7.21
N ASP A 107 2.12 21.76 7.07
CA ASP A 107 2.93 22.87 6.58
C ASP A 107 3.87 23.37 7.69
N TYR A 108 4.98 22.65 7.87
CA TYR A 108 6.01 23.01 8.86
C TYR A 108 6.75 24.30 8.51
N GLN A 109 6.66 24.79 7.26
CA GLN A 109 7.29 26.06 6.86
C GLN A 109 6.54 27.26 7.43
N LYS A 110 5.27 27.08 7.80
CA LYS A 110 4.45 28.08 8.47
C LYS A 110 4.67 28.01 10.00
N PRO A 111 5.35 29.01 10.61
CA PRO A 111 5.63 28.96 12.03
C PRO A 111 4.36 28.96 12.88
N ALA A 112 4.36 28.12 13.92
CA ALA A 112 3.26 27.91 14.85
C ALA A 112 2.88 29.14 15.69
N TYR A 113 3.78 30.10 15.82
CA TYR A 113 3.54 31.31 16.61
C TYR A 113 3.10 32.46 15.68
N ARG A 114 1.80 32.66 15.53
CA ARG A 114 1.27 33.98 15.21
C ARG A 114 0.85 34.62 16.52
N ALA A 115 1.50 35.73 16.88
CA ALA A 115 1.23 36.47 18.11
C ALA A 115 -0.29 36.69 18.28
N GLY A 116 -0.87 36.10 19.33
CA GLY A 116 -2.23 36.42 19.78
C GLY A 116 -3.34 35.37 19.61
N ARG A 117 -3.10 34.20 19.00
CA ARG A 117 -4.05 33.07 19.07
C ARG A 117 -3.33 31.74 19.28
N GLN A 118 -3.60 31.08 20.41
CA GLN A 118 -3.41 29.64 20.53
C GLN A 118 -4.45 28.93 19.64
N GLN A 119 -4.22 28.95 18.33
CA GLN A 119 -4.80 27.94 17.45
C GLN A 119 -3.74 26.87 17.29
N SER A 120 -4.10 25.61 17.56
CA SER A 120 -3.26 24.45 17.23
C SER A 120 -2.68 24.66 15.84
N ALA A 121 -1.37 24.73 15.73
CA ALA A 121 -0.63 25.17 14.54
C ALA A 121 -0.71 24.23 13.33
N ALA A 122 -1.76 23.42 13.27
CA ALA A 122 -2.05 22.44 12.24
C ALA A 122 -3.55 22.48 11.87
N GLY A 123 -4.14 23.68 11.80
CA GLY A 123 -5.51 23.87 11.35
C GLY A 123 -5.61 23.64 9.85
N GLY A 124 -5.77 22.37 9.46
CA GLY A 124 -5.89 21.90 8.08
C GLY A 124 -4.59 21.27 7.58
N SER A 125 -4.38 20.00 7.91
CA SER A 125 -3.35 19.19 7.25
C SER A 125 -3.75 19.01 5.79
N PRO A 126 -2.99 19.51 4.80
CA PRO A 126 -3.29 19.23 3.40
C PRO A 126 -3.24 17.71 3.14
N SER A 127 -4.17 17.24 2.32
CA SER A 127 -4.15 15.88 1.78
C SER A 127 -2.89 15.69 0.94
N LEU A 128 -2.13 14.64 1.21
CA LEU A 128 -0.98 14.27 0.40
C LEU A 128 -1.40 13.76 -0.99
N ALA A 129 -2.64 13.25 -1.10
CA ALA A 129 -3.23 12.86 -2.38
C ALA A 129 -3.42 14.03 -3.35
N ASP A 130 -3.69 15.24 -2.85
CA ASP A 130 -3.85 16.45 -3.66
C ASP A 130 -2.56 17.28 -3.77
N TYR A 131 -1.49 16.89 -3.07
CA TYR A 131 -0.25 17.65 -3.01
C TYR A 131 0.52 17.52 -4.33
N ARG A 132 0.26 18.43 -5.27
CA ARG A 132 1.10 18.59 -6.47
C ARG A 132 2.41 19.27 -6.06
N PRO A 133 3.58 18.63 -6.25
CA PRO A 133 4.85 19.31 -6.00
C PRO A 133 4.98 20.50 -6.95
N ALA A 134 5.22 21.69 -6.40
CA ALA A 134 5.37 22.95 -7.14
C ALA A 134 6.51 22.95 -8.19
N ASN A 135 7.33 21.90 -8.24
CA ASN A 135 8.46 21.78 -9.15
C ASN A 135 8.15 21.01 -10.45
N GLU A 136 6.89 20.58 -10.65
CA GLU A 136 6.50 19.82 -11.84
C GLU A 136 6.12 20.71 -13.04
N GLN A 137 5.97 22.03 -12.84
CA GLN A 137 5.70 22.97 -13.94
C GLN A 137 6.88 23.17 -14.89
N ASN A 138 8.10 22.75 -14.53
CA ASN A 138 9.32 22.97 -15.33
C ASN A 138 9.96 21.69 -15.91
N ARG A 139 9.31 20.53 -15.83
CA ARG A 139 9.73 19.36 -16.62
C ARG A 139 8.95 19.33 -17.93
N SER A 140 9.60 19.80 -19.00
CA SER A 140 9.22 19.46 -20.36
C SER A 140 9.01 17.94 -20.47
N ARG A 141 7.87 17.57 -21.06
CA ARG A 141 7.37 16.21 -21.25
C ARG A 141 8.48 15.20 -21.57
N PRO A 142 8.66 14.12 -20.80
CA PRO A 142 9.35 12.95 -21.31
C PRO A 142 8.41 12.22 -22.29
N GLU A 143 8.88 12.11 -23.54
CA GLU A 143 8.31 11.35 -24.64
C GLU A 143 7.82 9.95 -24.23
N LEU A 144 6.63 9.58 -24.71
CA LEU A 144 5.98 8.28 -24.50
C LEU A 144 6.79 7.15 -25.17
N GLY A 145 7.74 6.57 -24.45
CA GLY A 145 8.47 5.37 -24.86
C GLY A 145 7.65 4.09 -24.66
N LYS A 146 6.99 3.62 -25.72
CA LYS A 146 6.36 2.30 -25.82
C LYS A 146 7.42 1.20 -25.66
N SER A 147 7.37 0.39 -24.60
CA SER A 147 7.76 -1.05 -24.53
C SER A 147 8.18 -1.47 -23.11
N CYS A 148 7.21 -1.84 -22.26
CA CYS A 148 7.51 -2.50 -20.98
C CYS A 148 6.39 -3.45 -20.54
N LEU A 149 5.75 -4.12 -21.51
CA LEU A 149 4.61 -5.01 -21.30
C LEU A 149 4.94 -6.39 -21.87
N ALA A 150 5.83 -7.15 -21.21
CA ALA A 150 5.89 -8.62 -21.40
C ALA A 150 6.85 -9.40 -20.49
N GLU A 151 7.83 -8.80 -19.79
CA GLU A 151 9.02 -9.58 -19.37
C GLU A 151 9.31 -9.65 -17.86
N SER A 152 8.29 -9.46 -17.01
CA SER A 152 8.48 -9.53 -15.54
C SER A 152 8.14 -10.91 -14.93
N LEU A 153 7.46 -11.81 -15.65
CA LEU A 153 6.92 -13.06 -15.05
C LEU A 153 7.77 -14.32 -15.25
N LYS A 154 8.91 -14.28 -15.94
CA LYS A 154 9.62 -15.52 -16.33
C LYS A 154 10.91 -15.86 -15.57
N ASN A 155 11.43 -15.01 -14.68
CA ASN A 155 12.68 -15.32 -13.97
C ASN A 155 12.60 -15.11 -12.45
N ALA A 156 11.72 -15.87 -11.80
CA ALA A 156 11.86 -16.20 -10.37
C ALA A 156 12.48 -17.60 -10.23
N ARG A 157 13.72 -17.78 -10.69
CA ARG A 157 14.48 -19.02 -10.47
C ARG A 157 15.61 -18.75 -9.48
N ARG A 158 15.45 -19.33 -8.28
CA ARG A 158 16.47 -19.53 -7.22
C ARG A 158 17.03 -18.29 -6.52
N THR A 159 16.18 -17.55 -5.80
CA THR A 159 16.47 -17.01 -4.45
C THR A 159 15.14 -16.72 -3.75
N ARG A 160 14.92 -17.28 -2.56
CA ARG A 160 13.71 -17.11 -1.75
C ARG A 160 13.77 -15.79 -0.96
N THR A 161 13.49 -14.70 -1.65
CA THR A 161 13.01 -13.43 -1.09
C THR A 161 12.38 -12.72 -2.28
N SER A 162 11.14 -12.23 -2.16
CA SER A 162 10.50 -11.44 -3.21
C SER A 162 11.16 -10.07 -3.29
N SER A 163 12.38 -10.00 -3.81
CA SER A 163 12.99 -8.75 -4.22
C SER A 163 12.37 -8.37 -5.55
N ILE A 164 11.58 -7.29 -5.58
CA ILE A 164 11.31 -6.58 -6.82
C ILE A 164 12.67 -6.04 -7.29
N CYS A 165 13.23 -6.71 -8.29
CA CYS A 165 14.54 -6.37 -8.86
C CYS A 165 14.41 -5.02 -9.58
N LYS A 166 14.77 -3.91 -8.92
CA LYS A 166 15.09 -2.65 -9.61
C LYS A 166 16.44 -2.83 -10.32
N ARG A 167 16.42 -3.30 -11.57
CA ARG A 167 17.60 -3.20 -12.43
C ARG A 167 17.76 -1.74 -12.87
N ARG A 168 18.90 -1.15 -12.48
CA ARG A 168 19.62 -0.02 -13.09
C ARG A 168 18.85 0.76 -14.16
N CYS A 169 18.32 1.93 -13.78
CA CYS A 169 18.35 3.08 -14.68
C CYS A 169 19.68 3.80 -14.44
N THR A 170 20.64 3.60 -15.32
CA THR A 170 21.80 4.48 -15.44
C THR A 170 21.34 5.77 -16.11
N ALA A 171 21.18 6.83 -15.32
CA ALA A 171 21.21 8.20 -15.83
C ALA A 171 22.28 8.95 -15.03
N SER A 172 23.48 8.93 -15.61
CA SER A 172 24.57 9.84 -15.27
C SER A 172 24.12 11.27 -15.57
N SER A 173 24.22 12.18 -14.60
CA SER A 173 25.09 13.37 -14.71
C SER A 173 24.78 14.45 -13.66
N LYS A 174 25.87 14.92 -13.03
CA LYS A 174 26.13 16.21 -12.39
C LYS A 174 25.58 16.49 -10.99
N THR A 175 26.46 16.26 -10.02
CA THR A 175 26.65 17.07 -8.80
C THR A 175 26.82 18.56 -9.15
N PRO A 176 26.18 19.49 -8.42
CA PRO A 176 26.72 20.82 -8.24
C PRO A 176 27.53 20.89 -6.94
N SER A 177 28.72 21.45 -7.11
CA SER A 177 29.60 22.06 -6.10
C SER A 177 28.91 23.11 -5.23
#